data_AF-A0AAN4Z0H9-F1
#
_entry.id   AF-A0AAN4Z0H9-F1
#
_cell.length_a   1.000
_cell.length_b   1.000
_cell.length_c   1.000
_cell.angle_alpha   90.00
_cell.angle_beta   90.00
_cell.angle_gamma   90.00
#
_symmetry.space_group_name_H-M   'P 1'
#
loop_
_entity.id
_entity.type
_entity.pdbx_description
1 polymer ?
#
loop_
_entity_poly.entity_id
_entity_poly.type
_entity_poly.pdbx_seq_one_letter_code
_entity_poly.pdbx_strand_id
1 'polypeptide(L)'
;MKTLATAINDIPLTLRVRYTLCISPISIRNDKFAEESFVNIARRFSSGQPLTAEWLFDMVGWPPRSVLELDDLIHMENVYEVLELYLWLSLRFPDMLPDEEIVRDGSMQIDNLIREGVDNVSKLLRDEVKVRRGSSKKRRERKGRKTEREAEELERREAKEKVEEKPKTPNSP
;
A
#
# COMPACT_ATOMS: atom_id res chain seq x y z
N MET A 1 5.24 -9.36 21.96
CA MET A 1 4.56 -10.21 22.98
C MET A 1 3.21 -9.64 23.43
N LYS A 2 3.12 -8.48 24.12
CA LYS A 2 1.82 -7.97 24.63
C LYS A 2 0.76 -7.78 23.53
N THR A 3 1.13 -7.17 22.40
CA THR A 3 0.22 -6.95 21.26
C THR A 3 -0.33 -8.26 20.69
N LEU A 4 0.54 -9.25 20.46
CA LEU A 4 0.14 -10.58 19.97
C LEU A 4 -0.83 -11.26 20.94
N ALA A 5 -0.53 -11.21 22.24
CA ALA A 5 -1.39 -11.81 23.27
C ALA A 5 -2.78 -11.15 23.32
N THR A 6 -2.85 -9.83 23.13
CA THR A 6 -4.13 -9.11 23.04
C THR A 6 -4.91 -9.50 21.78
N ALA A 7 -4.25 -9.66 20.63
CA ALA A 7 -4.90 -10.03 19.36
C ALA A 7 -5.61 -11.40 19.40
N ILE A 8 -5.07 -12.37 20.15
CA ILE A 8 -5.61 -13.74 20.24
C ILE A 8 -6.26 -14.05 21.59
N ASN A 9 -6.59 -13.03 22.38
CA ASN A 9 -7.11 -13.20 23.74
C ASN A 9 -8.39 -14.04 23.75
N ASP A 10 -9.31 -13.78 22.82
CA ASP A 10 -10.63 -14.39 22.78
C ASP A 10 -10.68 -15.73 22.05
N ILE A 11 -9.53 -16.22 21.57
CA ILE A 11 -9.43 -17.50 20.85
C ILE A 11 -9.09 -18.62 21.86
N PRO A 12 -9.87 -19.72 21.91
CA PRO A 12 -9.62 -20.81 22.85
C PRO A 12 -8.44 -21.67 22.38
N LEU A 13 -7.26 -21.34 22.88
CA LEU A 13 -5.99 -22.04 22.62
C LEU A 13 -5.44 -22.66 23.89
N THR A 14 -4.76 -23.80 23.74
CA THR A 14 -3.96 -24.37 24.83
C THR A 14 -2.83 -23.41 25.23
N LEU A 15 -2.41 -23.45 26.50
CA LEU A 15 -1.36 -22.56 27.00
C LEU A 15 -0.06 -22.69 26.19
N ARG A 16 0.28 -23.92 25.76
CA ARG A 16 1.45 -24.21 24.93
C ARG A 16 1.36 -23.50 23.58
N VAL A 17 0.26 -23.66 22.86
CA VAL A 17 0.06 -23.03 21.53
C VAL A 17 0.05 -21.51 21.66
N ARG A 18 -0.69 -20.98 22.64
CA ARG A 18 -0.74 -19.54 22.91
C ARG A 18 0.63 -18.96 23.17
N TYR A 19 1.42 -19.61 24.04
CA TYR A 19 2.77 -19.15 24.35
C TYR A 19 3.66 -19.13 23.10
N THR A 20 3.64 -20.20 22.30
CA THR A 20 4.44 -20.29 21.08
C THR A 20 4.07 -19.21 20.05
N LEU A 21 2.78 -18.94 19.85
CA LEU A 21 2.32 -17.85 18.97
C LEU A 21 2.74 -16.48 19.50
N CYS A 22 2.70 -16.24 20.81
CA CYS A 22 3.06 -14.94 21.39
C CYS A 22 4.56 -14.61 21.33
N ILE A 23 5.42 -15.61 21.12
CA ILE A 23 6.87 -15.45 20.96
C ILE A 23 7.31 -15.53 19.50
N SER A 24 6.39 -15.71 18.54
CA SER A 24 6.75 -15.81 17.13
C SER A 24 7.29 -14.48 16.60
N PRO A 25 8.26 -14.52 15.67
CA PRO A 25 8.91 -13.32 15.14
C PRO A 25 8.06 -12.68 14.04
N ILE A 26 6.94 -12.06 14.40
CA ILE A 26 6.06 -11.33 13.45
C ILE A 26 5.74 -9.92 13.94
N SER A 27 5.66 -8.97 13.01
CA SER A 27 5.56 -7.53 13.28
C SER A 27 4.14 -6.95 13.16
N ILE A 28 3.16 -7.46 13.91
CA ILE A 28 1.73 -7.05 13.76
C ILE A 28 1.37 -5.62 14.23
N ARG A 29 2.31 -4.82 14.75
CA ARG A 29 1.96 -3.57 15.48
C ARG A 29 1.35 -2.49 14.57
N ASN A 30 1.82 -2.38 13.34
CA ASN A 30 1.47 -1.29 12.42
C ASN A 30 0.84 -1.80 11.11
N ASP A 31 0.72 -3.12 10.95
CA ASP A 31 0.18 -3.73 9.74
C ASP A 31 -1.07 -4.54 10.06
N LYS A 32 -2.19 -4.11 9.45
CA LYS A 32 -3.48 -4.77 9.58
C LYS A 32 -3.49 -6.14 8.91
N PHE A 33 -2.76 -6.31 7.82
CA PHE A 33 -2.71 -7.57 7.08
C PHE A 33 -1.99 -8.64 7.90
N ALA A 34 -0.83 -8.32 8.49
CA ALA A 34 -0.13 -9.22 9.40
C ALA A 34 -0.96 -9.56 10.65
N GLU A 35 -1.66 -8.58 11.25
CA GLU A 35 -2.55 -8.82 12.39
C GLU A 35 -3.69 -9.78 12.03
N GLU A 36 -4.38 -9.56 10.92
CA GLU A 36 -5.48 -10.41 10.45
C GLU A 36 -5.00 -11.83 10.12
N SER A 37 -3.87 -11.95 9.42
CA SER A 37 -3.24 -13.23 9.09
C SER A 37 -2.85 -14.01 10.35
N PHE A 38 -2.26 -13.33 11.34
CA PHE A 38 -1.92 -13.94 12.64
C PHE A 38 -3.16 -14.45 13.38
N VAL A 39 -4.24 -13.66 13.40
CA VAL A 39 -5.52 -14.06 14.01
C VAL A 39 -6.14 -15.26 13.26
N ASN A 40 -6.08 -15.29 11.94
CA ASN A 40 -6.59 -16.40 11.13
C ASN A 40 -5.82 -17.70 11.40
N ILE A 41 -4.48 -17.63 11.48
CA ILE A 41 -3.61 -18.74 11.90
C ILE A 41 -4.03 -19.24 13.28
N ALA A 42 -4.17 -18.34 14.26
CA ALA A 42 -4.57 -18.71 15.62
C ALA A 42 -5.97 -19.37 15.67
N ARG A 43 -6.94 -18.88 14.89
CA ARG A 43 -8.27 -19.50 14.78
C ARG A 43 -8.20 -20.90 14.18
N ARG A 44 -7.39 -21.10 13.14
CA ARG A 44 -7.18 -22.41 12.50
C ARG A 44 -6.53 -23.41 13.45
N PHE A 45 -5.57 -22.97 14.26
CA PHE A 45 -5.01 -23.78 15.35
C PHE A 45 -6.07 -24.17 16.39
N SER A 46 -6.95 -23.25 16.75
CA SER A 46 -8.02 -23.50 17.72
C SER A 46 -9.06 -24.50 17.22
N SER A 47 -9.33 -24.54 15.90
CA SER A 47 -10.21 -25.53 15.29
C SER A 47 -9.56 -26.92 15.12
N GLY A 48 -8.25 -27.05 15.42
CA GLY A 48 -7.50 -28.31 15.26
C GLY A 48 -7.34 -28.73 13.80
N GLN A 49 -7.54 -27.81 12.85
CA GLN A 49 -7.37 -28.10 11.43
C GLN A 49 -5.94 -27.79 11.00
N PRO A 50 -5.31 -28.64 10.18
CA PRO A 50 -3.98 -28.34 9.66
C PRO A 50 -4.00 -27.06 8.82
N LEU A 51 -2.88 -26.33 8.89
CA LEU A 51 -2.59 -25.20 8.04
C LEU A 51 -1.85 -25.74 6.81
N THR A 52 -2.60 -26.10 5.77
CA THR A 52 -2.00 -26.55 4.50
C THR A 52 -1.47 -25.38 3.71
N ALA A 53 -0.54 -25.63 2.78
CA ALA A 53 -0.02 -24.61 1.88
C ALA A 53 -1.13 -23.98 1.02
N GLU A 54 -2.11 -24.78 0.57
CA GLU A 54 -3.29 -24.28 -0.15
C GLU A 54 -4.06 -23.24 0.67
N TRP A 55 -4.35 -23.54 1.94
CA TRP A 55 -5.06 -22.61 2.82
C TRP A 55 -4.25 -21.33 3.08
N LEU A 56 -2.93 -21.46 3.27
CA LEU A 56 -2.03 -20.33 3.46
C LEU A 56 -2.02 -19.43 2.23
N PHE A 57 -1.89 -20.02 1.04
CA PHE A 57 -1.83 -19.32 -0.23
C PHE A 57 -3.15 -18.63 -0.58
N ASP A 58 -4.28 -19.25 -0.28
CA ASP A 58 -5.60 -18.60 -0.40
C ASP A 58 -5.70 -17.38 0.53
N MET A 59 -5.23 -17.51 1.78
CA MET A 59 -5.27 -16.43 2.77
C MET A 59 -4.40 -15.23 2.37
N VAL A 60 -3.21 -15.46 1.81
CA VAL A 60 -2.31 -14.37 1.38
C VAL A 60 -2.60 -13.86 -0.04
N GLY A 61 -3.56 -14.46 -0.75
CA GLY A 61 -3.95 -14.04 -2.11
C GLY A 61 -2.95 -14.42 -3.20
N TRP A 62 -2.36 -15.62 -3.10
CA TRP A 62 -1.46 -16.19 -4.10
C TRP A 62 -2.18 -16.43 -5.45
N PRO A 63 -1.51 -16.30 -6.62
CA PRO A 63 -0.10 -15.93 -6.84
C PRO A 63 0.19 -14.44 -6.65
N PRO A 64 1.42 -14.10 -6.23
CA PRO A 64 1.85 -12.71 -6.06
C PRO A 64 1.82 -11.98 -7.41
N ARG A 65 1.39 -10.72 -7.37
CA ARG A 65 1.34 -9.85 -8.57
C ARG A 65 2.70 -9.18 -8.79
N SER A 66 2.96 -8.67 -9.99
CA SER A 66 4.16 -7.86 -10.24
C SER A 66 4.12 -6.57 -9.41
N VAL A 67 5.26 -6.14 -8.87
CA VAL A 67 5.42 -4.83 -8.21
C VAL A 67 5.24 -3.73 -9.26
N LEU A 68 4.19 -2.91 -9.14
CA LEU A 68 3.99 -1.72 -9.99
C LEU A 68 4.14 -0.43 -9.17
N GLU A 69 3.74 -0.47 -7.91
CA GLU A 69 3.76 0.65 -6.97
C GLU A 69 4.54 0.32 -5.70
N LEU A 70 4.91 1.34 -4.92
CA LEU A 70 5.62 1.13 -3.64
C LEU A 70 4.76 0.35 -2.63
N ASP A 71 3.45 0.55 -2.66
CA ASP A 71 2.50 -0.16 -1.79
C ASP A 71 2.46 -1.67 -2.09
N ASP A 72 2.70 -2.07 -3.35
CA ASP A 72 2.81 -3.50 -3.71
C ASP A 72 4.03 -4.15 -3.06
N LEU A 73 5.14 -3.41 -2.97
CA LEU A 73 6.37 -3.90 -2.34
C LEU A 73 6.18 -4.11 -0.83
N ILE A 74 5.49 -3.16 -0.17
CA ILE A 74 5.13 -3.28 1.25
C ILE A 74 4.20 -4.48 1.45
N HIS A 75 3.22 -4.68 0.56
CA HIS A 75 2.34 -5.84 0.64
C HIS A 75 3.12 -7.17 0.50
N MET A 76 4.07 -7.26 -0.43
CA MET A 76 4.92 -8.46 -0.58
C MET A 76 5.78 -8.73 0.65
N GLU A 77 6.34 -7.68 1.27
CA GLU A 77 7.07 -7.80 2.53
C GLU A 77 6.17 -8.37 3.64
N ASN A 78 4.93 -7.90 3.74
CA ASN A 78 3.98 -8.44 4.72
C ASN A 78 3.58 -9.90 4.42
N VAL A 79 3.41 -10.27 3.14
CA VAL A 79 3.17 -11.66 2.74
C VAL A 79 4.38 -12.53 3.13
N TYR A 80 5.60 -12.06 2.87
CA TYR A 80 6.82 -12.75 3.28
C TYR A 80 6.90 -12.98 4.78
N GLU A 81 6.59 -11.98 5.62
CA GLU A 81 6.54 -12.15 7.08
C GLU A 81 5.55 -13.25 7.50
N VAL A 82 4.40 -13.38 6.82
CA VAL A 82 3.40 -14.43 7.10
C VAL A 82 3.91 -15.82 6.69
N LEU A 83 4.62 -15.95 5.56
CA LEU A 83 5.23 -17.21 5.15
C LEU A 83 6.36 -17.62 6.13
N GLU A 84 7.19 -16.67 6.56
CA GLU A 84 8.23 -16.93 7.55
C GLU A 84 7.64 -17.31 8.92
N LEU A 85 6.51 -16.70 9.31
CA LEU A 85 5.75 -17.13 10.49
C LEU A 85 5.31 -18.59 10.37
N TYR A 86 4.78 -18.99 9.20
CA TYR A 86 4.39 -20.38 8.95
C TYR A 86 5.58 -21.33 9.14
N LEU A 87 6.72 -21.05 8.50
CA LEU A 87 7.92 -21.87 8.60
C LEU A 87 8.46 -21.93 10.04
N TRP A 88 8.41 -20.82 10.78
CA TRP A 88 8.83 -20.81 12.17
C TRP A 88 7.92 -21.68 13.05
N LEU A 89 6.62 -21.75 12.73
CA LEU A 89 5.65 -22.59 13.43
C LEU A 89 5.74 -24.07 13.01
N SER A 90 6.11 -24.39 11.76
CA SER A 90 6.25 -25.78 11.29
C SER A 90 7.30 -26.53 12.09
N LEU A 91 8.40 -25.86 12.46
CA LEU A 91 9.45 -26.40 13.33
C LEU A 91 8.96 -26.80 14.73
N ARG A 92 7.80 -26.31 15.17
CA ARG A 92 7.25 -26.53 16.52
C ARG A 92 5.97 -27.35 16.54
N PHE A 93 5.22 -27.33 15.44
CA PHE A 93 3.96 -28.04 15.26
C PHE A 93 3.93 -28.78 13.91
N PRO A 94 4.83 -29.76 13.69
CA PRO A 94 4.94 -30.44 12.39
C PRO A 94 3.65 -31.14 11.98
N ASP A 95 2.86 -31.65 12.95
CA ASP A 95 1.57 -32.30 12.68
C ASP A 95 0.49 -31.33 12.18
N MET A 96 0.61 -30.04 12.51
CA MET A 96 -0.36 -29.00 12.14
C MET A 96 0.06 -28.21 10.89
N LEU A 97 1.35 -28.24 10.53
CA LEU A 97 1.94 -27.50 9.42
C LEU A 97 2.80 -28.45 8.57
N PRO A 98 2.18 -29.34 7.79
CA PRO A 98 2.89 -30.40 7.07
C PRO A 98 3.66 -29.89 5.84
N ASP A 99 3.28 -28.74 5.28
CA ASP A 99 3.71 -28.30 3.94
C ASP A 99 4.91 -27.33 3.98
N GLU A 100 5.90 -27.60 4.83
CA GLU A 100 7.06 -26.73 5.01
C GLU A 100 7.84 -26.48 3.71
N GLU A 101 8.06 -27.53 2.90
CA GLU A 101 8.84 -27.45 1.66
C GLU A 101 8.14 -26.55 0.62
N ILE A 102 6.83 -26.71 0.45
CA ILE A 102 6.02 -25.92 -0.49
C ILE A 102 6.03 -24.44 -0.08
N VAL A 103 5.86 -24.17 1.22
CA VAL A 103 5.86 -22.78 1.72
C VAL A 103 7.26 -22.15 1.65
N ARG A 104 8.32 -22.95 1.82
CA ARG A 104 9.71 -22.50 1.65
C ARG A 104 10.00 -22.08 0.21
N ASP A 105 9.55 -22.87 -0.77
CA ASP A 105 9.65 -22.51 -2.18
C ASP A 105 8.84 -21.24 -2.52
N GLY A 106 7.67 -21.08 -1.89
CA GLY A 106 6.88 -19.84 -1.98
C GLY A 106 7.61 -18.63 -1.39
N SER A 107 8.25 -18.79 -0.23
CA SER A 107 9.05 -17.75 0.42
C SER A 107 10.21 -17.30 -0.47
N MET A 108 10.92 -18.25 -1.10
CA MET A 108 12.00 -17.95 -2.05
C MET A 108 11.50 -17.20 -3.30
N GLN A 109 10.31 -17.54 -3.81
CA GLN A 109 9.70 -16.82 -4.93
C GLN A 109 9.38 -15.37 -4.56
N ILE A 110 8.83 -15.14 -3.35
CA ILE A 110 8.54 -13.79 -2.86
C ILE A 110 9.83 -12.99 -2.61
N ASP A 111 10.88 -13.57 -2.03
CA ASP A 111 12.17 -12.88 -1.84
C ASP A 111 12.74 -12.37 -3.18
N ASN A 112 12.66 -13.20 -4.22
CA ASN A 112 13.10 -12.81 -5.56
C ASN A 112 12.27 -11.65 -6.11
N LEU A 113 10.94 -11.67 -5.97
CA LEU A 113 10.06 -10.59 -6.41
C LEU A 113 10.30 -9.28 -5.64
N ILE A 114 10.51 -9.36 -4.33
CA ILE A 114 10.87 -8.20 -3.50
C ILE A 114 12.21 -7.63 -3.98
N ARG A 115 13.21 -8.48 -4.22
CA ARG A 115 14.53 -8.06 -4.71
C ARG A 115 14.44 -7.34 -6.05
N GLU A 116 13.73 -7.92 -7.00
CA GLU A 116 13.47 -7.28 -8.31
C GLU A 116 12.70 -5.96 -8.16
N GLY A 117 11.73 -5.93 -7.24
CA GLY A 117 10.98 -4.72 -6.87
C GLY A 117 11.90 -3.60 -6.38
N VAL A 118 12.74 -3.90 -5.37
CA VAL A 118 13.70 -2.95 -4.78
C VAL A 118 14.71 -2.42 -5.79
N ASP A 119 15.25 -3.28 -6.67
CA ASP A 119 16.16 -2.86 -7.74
C ASP A 119 15.49 -1.83 -8.67
N ASN A 120 14.18 -2.03 -8.91
CA ASN A 120 13.37 -1.13 -9.70
C ASN A 120 12.82 0.08 -8.92
N VAL A 121 12.82 0.08 -7.58
CA VAL A 121 12.40 1.24 -6.75
C VAL A 121 13.19 2.50 -7.10
N SER A 122 14.48 2.37 -7.42
CA SER A 122 15.31 3.50 -7.86
C SER A 122 14.84 4.15 -9.18
N LYS A 123 14.11 3.39 -10.02
CA LYS A 123 13.43 3.87 -11.23
C LYS A 123 12.03 4.38 -10.89
N LEU A 124 11.25 3.64 -10.10
CA LEU A 124 9.90 4.01 -9.66
C LEU A 124 9.88 5.36 -8.93
N LEU A 125 10.76 5.57 -7.94
CA LEU A 125 10.91 6.86 -7.23
C LEU A 125 11.27 8.00 -8.19
N ARG A 126 12.09 7.72 -9.21
CA ARG A 126 12.48 8.71 -10.22
C ARG A 126 11.29 9.11 -11.08
N ASP A 127 10.44 8.16 -11.43
CA ASP A 127 9.28 8.40 -12.27
C ASP A 127 8.12 9.04 -11.50
N GLU A 128 7.88 8.66 -10.24
CA GLU A 128 6.94 9.37 -9.36
C GLU A 128 7.31 10.85 -9.16
N VAL A 129 8.60 11.15 -8.93
CA VAL A 129 9.08 12.53 -8.79
C VAL A 129 8.89 13.32 -10.10
N LYS A 130 9.11 12.69 -11.27
CA LYS A 130 8.85 13.33 -12.57
C LYS A 130 7.37 13.59 -12.78
N VAL A 131 6.48 12.64 -12.47
CA VAL A 131 5.02 12.79 -12.60
C VAL A 131 4.50 13.92 -11.69
N ARG A 132 4.96 13.98 -10.44
CA ARG A 132 4.61 15.06 -9.49
C ARG A 132 5.09 16.44 -9.96
N ARG A 133 6.31 16.54 -10.47
CA ARG A 133 6.86 17.77 -11.05
C ARG A 133 6.13 18.19 -12.32
N GLY A 134 5.83 17.25 -13.21
CA GLY A 134 5.07 17.48 -14.44
C GLY A 134 3.65 17.98 -14.17
N SER A 135 2.95 17.34 -13.24
CA SER A 135 1.59 17.73 -12.80
C SER A 135 1.56 19.13 -12.19
N SER A 136 2.56 19.47 -11.38
CA SER A 136 2.69 20.80 -10.76
C SER A 136 2.97 21.89 -11.81
N LYS A 137 3.82 21.60 -12.81
CA LYS A 137 4.12 22.52 -13.91
C LYS A 137 2.90 22.75 -14.81
N LYS A 138 2.20 21.67 -15.21
CA LYS A 138 0.94 21.75 -15.99
C LYS A 138 -0.14 22.56 -15.28
N ARG A 139 -0.27 22.41 -13.96
CA ARG A 139 -1.24 23.16 -13.14
C ARG A 139 -0.89 24.65 -13.06
N ARG A 140 0.39 25.00 -12.95
CA ARG A 140 0.88 26.39 -12.99
C ARG A 140 0.66 27.03 -14.36
N GLU A 141 1.00 26.34 -15.44
CA GLU A 141 0.80 26.81 -16.82
C GLU A 141 -0.69 27.02 -17.16
N ARG A 142 -1.57 26.10 -16.73
CA ARG A 142 -3.02 26.27 -16.87
C ARG A 142 -3.57 27.46 -16.09
N LYS A 143 -3.04 27.73 -14.89
CA LYS A 143 -3.41 28.92 -14.11
C LYS A 143 -2.95 30.19 -14.81
N GLY A 144 -1.69 30.27 -15.24
CA GLY A 144 -1.12 31.42 -15.94
C GLY A 144 -1.95 31.83 -17.16
N ARG A 145 -2.21 30.87 -18.07
CA ARG A 145 -3.04 31.09 -19.27
C ARG A 145 -4.46 31.53 -18.98
N LYS A 146 -5.02 31.18 -17.81
CA LYS A 146 -6.37 31.58 -17.43
C LYS A 146 -6.40 33.05 -16.97
N THR A 147 -5.46 33.45 -16.12
CA THR A 147 -5.27 34.86 -15.70
C THR A 147 -4.96 35.78 -16.87
N GLU A 148 -4.16 35.34 -17.83
CA GLU A 148 -3.77 36.14 -19.00
C GLU A 148 -4.97 36.41 -19.92
N ARG A 149 -5.85 35.41 -20.12
CA ARG A 149 -7.11 35.58 -20.84
C ARG A 149 -8.11 36.49 -20.13
N GLU A 150 -8.20 36.37 -18.81
CA GLU A 150 -9.10 37.22 -17.99
C GLU A 150 -8.63 38.68 -18.00
N ALA A 151 -7.30 38.94 -18.01
CA ALA A 151 -6.73 40.28 -18.13
C ALA A 151 -6.96 40.90 -19.52
N GLU A 152 -6.72 40.13 -20.59
CA GLU A 152 -6.99 40.59 -21.97
C GLU A 152 -8.48 40.93 -22.21
N GLU A 153 -9.39 40.19 -21.58
CA GLU A 153 -10.83 40.43 -21.68
C GLU A 153 -11.25 41.70 -20.90
N LEU A 154 -10.64 41.95 -19.74
CA LEU A 154 -10.83 43.18 -18.95
C LEU A 154 -10.32 44.41 -19.73
N GLU A 155 -9.10 44.35 -20.26
CA GLU A 155 -8.52 45.44 -21.05
C GLU A 155 -9.36 45.75 -22.30
N ARG A 156 -9.88 44.73 -22.99
CA ARG A 156 -10.81 44.93 -24.11
C ARG A 156 -12.13 45.58 -23.69
N ARG A 157 -12.61 45.36 -22.46
CA ARG A 157 -13.81 46.00 -21.93
C ARG A 157 -13.54 47.46 -21.60
N GLU A 158 -12.46 47.75 -20.89
CA GLU A 158 -12.05 49.12 -20.55
C GLU A 158 -11.75 49.97 -21.80
N ALA A 159 -11.15 49.37 -22.84
CA ALA A 159 -10.90 50.06 -24.10
C ALA A 159 -12.19 50.41 -24.85
N LYS A 160 -13.24 49.57 -24.74
CA LYS A 160 -14.55 49.87 -25.33
C LYS A 160 -15.26 51.00 -24.58
N GLU A 161 -15.19 51.01 -23.26
CA GLU A 161 -15.80 52.02 -22.40
C GLU A 161 -15.18 53.41 -22.61
N LYS A 162 -13.84 53.49 -22.74
CA LYS A 162 -13.12 54.75 -23.03
C LYS A 162 -13.40 55.35 -24.42
N VAL A 163 -13.83 54.54 -25.39
CA VAL A 163 -14.19 55.02 -26.73
C VAL A 163 -15.58 55.66 -26.74
N GLU A 164 -16.45 55.26 -25.82
CA GLU A 164 -17.82 55.76 -25.71
C GLU A 164 -17.91 57.13 -24.98
N GLU A 165 -16.85 57.53 -24.27
CA GLU A 165 -16.84 58.72 -23.38
C GLU A 165 -16.23 60.01 -23.99
N LYS A 166 -15.88 60.08 -25.28
CA LYS A 166 -15.39 61.35 -25.88
C LYS A 166 -16.54 62.35 -26.13
N PRO A 167 -16.41 63.64 -25.76
CA PRO A 167 -17.53 64.53 -25.48
C PRO A 167 -18.10 65.22 -26.73
N LYS A 168 -19.44 65.32 -26.82
CA LYS A 168 -20.14 66.32 -27.65
C LYS A 168 -19.88 67.71 -27.04
N THR A 169 -19.04 68.52 -27.68
CA THR A 169 -18.86 69.93 -27.29
C THR A 169 -20.10 70.77 -27.62
N PRO A 170 -20.38 71.83 -26.84
CA PRO A 170 -21.65 72.52 -26.81
C PRO A 170 -21.71 73.63 -27.87
N ASN A 171 -22.84 73.76 -28.55
CA ASN A 171 -23.12 74.90 -29.43
C ASN A 171 -23.94 75.92 -28.63
N SER A 172 -23.35 77.08 -28.32
CA SER A 172 -24.07 78.25 -27.81
C SER A 172 -24.51 79.15 -28.97
N PRO A 173 -25.65 79.86 -28.83
CA PRO A 173 -26.25 80.72 -29.87
C PRO A 173 -25.45 81.99 -30.17
#